data_AF-A0A0A9B0W0-F1
#
_entry.id   AF-A0A0A9B0W0-F1
#
_cell.length_a   1.000
_cell.length_b   1.000
_cell.length_c   1.000
_cell.angle_alpha   90.00
_cell.angle_beta   90.00
_cell.angle_gamma   90.00
#
_symmetry.space_group_name_H-M   'P 1'
#
loop_
_entity.id
_entity.type
_entity.pdbx_description
1 polymer ?
#
loop_
_entity_poly.entity_id
_entity_poly.type
_entity_poly.pdbx_seq_one_letter_code
_entity_poly.pdbx_strand_id
1 'polypeptide(L)'
;MNDIGDQCPPLPHPLGMCKSRVAAFGYPCEEYTVTTEDGYILSLKRIPHGLSDADNSTENTRPPVLLFHGLMVDGFSWTEYTKAIAWLHFGRRWV
;
A
#
# COMPACT_ATOMS: atom_id res chain seq x y z
N MET A 1 -16.11 21.76 -28.46
CA MET A 1 -17.07 21.14 -27.53
C MET A 1 -16.36 20.99 -26.20
N ASN A 2 -16.73 21.79 -25.21
CA ASN A 2 -16.13 21.75 -23.88
C ASN A 2 -16.84 20.66 -23.08
N ASP A 3 -16.30 19.44 -23.09
CA ASP A 3 -16.78 18.32 -22.28
C ASP A 3 -16.34 18.49 -20.81
N ILE A 4 -16.89 19.51 -20.15
CA ILE A 4 -16.70 19.78 -18.71
C ILE A 4 -17.75 19.02 -17.86
N GLY A 5 -18.58 18.17 -18.49
CA GLY A 5 -19.75 17.55 -17.86
C GLY A 5 -19.57 16.14 -17.30
N ASP A 6 -18.42 15.48 -17.49
CA ASP A 6 -18.26 14.05 -17.17
C ASP A 6 -17.14 13.77 -16.16
N GLN A 7 -16.95 14.69 -15.20
CA GLN A 7 -16.17 14.40 -14.00
C GLN A 7 -16.97 13.40 -13.16
N CYS A 8 -16.67 12.10 -13.30
CA CYS A 8 -17.12 11.09 -12.36
C CYS A 8 -16.84 11.61 -10.93
N PRO A 9 -17.82 11.61 -10.01
CA PRO A 9 -17.55 11.97 -8.64
C PRO A 9 -16.40 11.08 -8.13
N PRO A 10 -15.43 11.62 -7.37
CA PRO A 10 -14.31 10.86 -6.85
C PRO A 10 -14.83 9.83 -5.84
N LEU A 11 -15.28 8.70 -6.35
CA LEU A 11 -15.65 7.53 -5.58
C LEU A 11 -14.43 6.62 -5.51
N PRO A 12 -14.10 6.07 -4.34
CA PRO A 12 -13.04 5.08 -4.25
C PRO A 12 -13.38 3.93 -5.20
N HIS A 13 -12.47 3.68 -6.15
CA HIS A 13 -12.66 2.63 -7.14
C HIS A 13 -12.90 1.29 -6.41
N PRO A 14 -13.92 0.50 -6.79
CA PRO A 14 -14.30 -0.72 -6.06
C PRO A 14 -13.17 -1.75 -5.97
N LEU A 15 -12.19 -1.65 -6.88
CA LEU A 15 -10.93 -2.39 -6.86
C LEU A 15 -9.78 -1.43 -6.50
N GLY A 16 -9.67 -1.07 -5.22
CA GLY A 16 -8.51 -0.36 -4.66
C GLY A 16 -7.23 -1.20 -4.75
N MET A 17 -6.07 -0.58 -4.55
CA MET A 17 -4.76 -1.22 -4.68
C MET A 17 -4.64 -2.48 -3.82
N CYS A 18 -5.15 -2.41 -2.60
CA CYS A 18 -5.13 -3.54 -1.67
C CYS A 18 -5.93 -4.73 -2.21
N LYS A 19 -7.13 -4.51 -2.77
CA LYS A 19 -7.99 -5.58 -3.29
C LYS A 19 -7.48 -6.14 -4.63
N SER A 20 -7.00 -5.27 -5.52
CA SER A 20 -6.64 -5.66 -6.89
C SER A 20 -5.29 -6.37 -6.98
N ARG A 21 -4.32 -6.00 -6.14
CA ARG A 21 -2.94 -6.50 -6.24
C ARG A 21 -2.51 -7.21 -4.96
N VAL A 22 -2.57 -6.56 -3.80
CA VAL A 22 -1.97 -7.12 -2.57
C VAL A 22 -2.71 -8.37 -2.08
N ALA A 23 -4.04 -8.30 -1.96
CA ALA A 23 -4.88 -9.41 -1.53
C ALA A 23 -4.86 -10.58 -2.53
N ALA A 24 -4.68 -10.30 -3.84
CA ALA A 24 -4.55 -11.34 -4.85
C ALA A 24 -3.30 -12.22 -4.65
N PHE A 25 -2.28 -11.72 -3.95
CA PHE A 25 -1.10 -12.49 -3.53
C PHE A 25 -1.19 -13.01 -2.09
N GLY A 26 -2.34 -12.89 -1.44
CA GLY A 26 -2.61 -13.42 -0.09
C GLY A 26 -2.10 -12.55 1.06
N TYR A 27 -1.53 -11.37 0.79
CA TYR A 27 -1.08 -10.47 1.86
C TYR A 27 -2.25 -9.67 2.45
N PRO A 28 -2.28 -9.45 3.77
CA PRO A 28 -3.20 -8.49 4.38
C PRO A 28 -2.85 -7.07 3.92
N CYS A 29 -3.86 -6.21 3.77
CA CYS A 29 -3.65 -4.86 3.30
C CYS A 29 -4.69 -3.90 3.86
N GLU A 30 -4.21 -2.83 4.48
CA GLU A 30 -5.00 -1.76 5.08
C GLU A 30 -4.84 -0.49 4.22
N GLU A 31 -5.94 0.22 3.95
CA GLU A 31 -5.91 1.52 3.26
C GLU A 31 -6.32 2.63 4.21
N TYR A 32 -5.55 3.71 4.23
CA TYR A 32 -5.78 4.88 5.08
C TYR A 32 -5.87 6.14 4.23
N THR A 33 -6.76 7.03 4.62
CA THR A 33 -6.85 8.39 4.06
C THR A 33 -6.33 9.37 5.11
N VAL A 34 -5.27 10.09 4.77
CA VAL A 34 -4.63 11.07 5.65
C VAL A 34 -4.72 12.45 5.01
N THR A 35 -5.14 13.45 5.78
CA THR A 35 -5.13 14.84 5.32
C THR A 35 -3.90 15.52 5.88
N THR A 36 -3.08 16.12 5.03
CA THR A 36 -1.90 16.91 5.45
C THR A 36 -2.34 18.27 6.00
N GLU A 37 -1.44 18.95 6.70
CA GLU A 37 -1.72 20.27 7.29
C GLU A 37 -2.10 21.32 6.23
N ASP A 38 -1.50 21.22 5.04
CA ASP A 38 -1.78 22.07 3.87
C ASP A 38 -2.97 21.60 3.02
N GLY A 39 -3.71 20.58 3.47
CA GLY A 39 -5.01 20.19 2.92
C GLY A 39 -4.96 19.15 1.79
N TYR A 40 -3.81 18.53 1.52
CA TYR A 40 -3.74 17.41 0.57
C TYR A 40 -4.29 16.13 1.20
N ILE A 41 -5.07 15.38 0.41
CA ILE A 41 -5.63 14.08 0.81
C ILE A 41 -4.74 12.97 0.24
N LEU A 42 -4.00 12.28 1.12
CA LEU A 42 -3.11 11.18 0.78
C LEU A 42 -3.80 9.83 1.02
N SER A 43 -3.63 8.89 0.10
CA SER A 43 -4.07 7.50 0.27
C SER A 43 -2.88 6.59 0.54
N LEU A 44 -2.69 6.23 1.82
CA LEU A 44 -1.64 5.34 2.29
C LEU A 44 -2.11 3.88 2.27
N LYS A 45 -1.18 2.95 2.02
CA LYS A 45 -1.44 1.51 2.12
C LYS A 45 -0.42 0.87 3.04
N ARG A 46 -0.87 -0.06 3.89
CA ARG A 46 -0.03 -0.77 4.85
C ARG A 46 -0.24 -2.27 4.72
N ILE A 47 0.85 -3.03 4.76
CA ILE A 47 0.86 -4.48 4.85
C ILE A 47 1.36 -4.83 6.25
N PRO A 48 0.48 -5.23 7.20
CA PRO A 48 0.84 -5.42 8.60
C PRO A 48 1.83 -6.55 8.85
N HIS A 49 1.78 -7.61 8.02
CA HIS A 49 2.62 -8.79 8.18
C HIS A 49 2.80 -9.52 6.84
N GLY A 50 3.87 -10.32 6.76
CA GLY A 50 4.10 -11.23 5.64
C GLY A 50 3.31 -12.53 5.76
N LEU A 51 3.23 -13.30 4.68
CA LEU A 51 2.46 -14.55 4.59
C LEU A 51 2.86 -15.60 5.66
N SER A 52 4.15 -15.68 5.98
CA SER A 52 4.68 -16.66 6.95
C SER A 52 4.46 -16.28 8.41
N ASP A 53 4.07 -15.03 8.69
CA ASP A 53 3.96 -14.48 10.04
C ASP A 53 2.51 -14.33 10.52
N ALA A 54 1.56 -14.96 9.81
CA ALA A 54 0.12 -14.87 10.10
C ALA A 54 -0.26 -15.35 11.52
N ASP A 55 0.54 -16.24 12.12
CA ASP A 55 0.29 -16.81 13.46
C ASP A 55 1.02 -16.09 14.61
N ASN A 56 1.91 -15.14 14.33
CA ASN A 56 2.64 -14.42 15.38
C ASN A 56 1.88 -13.15 15.78
N SER A 57 1.23 -13.24 16.93
CA SER A 57 0.42 -12.25 17.66
C SER A 57 1.16 -10.98 18.11
N THR A 58 2.25 -10.61 17.43
CA THR A 58 3.09 -9.44 17.71
C THR A 58 2.81 -8.28 16.76
N GLU A 59 1.52 -8.02 16.46
CA GLU A 59 1.10 -6.97 15.53
C GLU A 59 1.70 -5.59 15.81
N ASN A 60 2.03 -5.31 17.08
CA ASN A 60 2.54 -4.03 17.55
C ASN A 60 4.05 -3.97 17.79
N THR A 61 4.80 -5.05 17.55
CA THR A 61 6.25 -5.11 17.86
C THR A 61 7.12 -5.02 16.60
N ARG A 62 6.51 -5.02 15.41
CA ARG A 62 7.25 -4.99 14.13
C ARG A 62 7.73 -3.56 13.83
N PRO A 63 9.03 -3.37 13.50
CA PRO A 63 9.53 -2.05 13.12
C PRO A 63 8.84 -1.59 11.82
N PRO A 64 8.23 -0.39 11.80
CA PRO A 64 7.58 0.12 10.61
C PRO A 64 8.62 0.52 9.55
N VAL A 65 8.32 0.21 8.29
CA VAL A 65 9.12 0.65 7.13
C VAL A 65 8.24 1.49 6.23
N LEU A 66 8.67 2.72 5.95
CA LEU A 66 8.02 3.60 5.01
C LEU A 66 8.67 3.47 3.63
N LEU A 67 7.87 3.17 2.61
CA LEU A 67 8.29 3.12 1.22
C LEU A 67 7.70 4.29 0.46
N PHE A 68 8.55 5.19 -0.02
CA PHE A 68 8.14 6.35 -0.81
C PHE A 68 8.49 6.10 -2.28
N HIS A 69 7.52 6.28 -3.17
CA HIS A 69 7.73 6.12 -4.61
C HIS A 69 8.49 7.31 -5.21
N GLY A 70 9.06 7.12 -6.41
CA GLY A 70 9.75 8.19 -7.14
C GLY A 70 8.80 9.16 -7.84
N LEU A 71 9.39 10.05 -8.63
CA LEU A 71 8.66 10.99 -9.49
C LEU A 71 7.83 10.25 -10.54
N MET A 72 6.58 10.68 -10.74
CA MET A 72 5.62 10.12 -11.71
C MET A 72 5.26 8.62 -11.51
N VAL A 73 5.44 8.11 -10.30
CA VAL A 73 5.01 6.75 -9.94
C VAL A 73 4.16 6.82 -8.67
N ASP A 74 3.52 5.71 -8.30
CA ASP A 74 2.73 5.59 -7.07
C ASP A 74 3.18 4.37 -6.24
N GLY A 75 2.50 4.13 -5.12
CA GLY A 75 2.82 3.00 -4.22
C GLY A 75 2.65 1.61 -4.86
N PHE A 76 1.95 1.50 -5.99
CA PHE A 76 1.74 0.25 -6.72
C PHE A 76 3.06 -0.37 -7.16
N SER A 77 4.07 0.45 -7.48
CA SER A 77 5.38 -0.03 -7.96
C SER A 77 6.06 -1.01 -7.01
N TRP A 78 5.84 -0.88 -5.70
CA TRP A 78 6.37 -1.81 -4.69
C TRP A 78 5.65 -3.16 -4.67
N THR A 79 4.46 -3.22 -5.27
CA THR A 79 3.56 -4.38 -5.28
C THR A 79 3.46 -5.06 -6.65
N GLU A 80 4.07 -4.47 -7.70
CA GLU A 80 4.10 -5.04 -9.05
C GLU A 80 4.87 -6.37 -9.11
N TYR A 81 5.97 -6.42 -8.38
CA TYR A 81 6.81 -7.60 -8.26
C TYR A 81 6.79 -8.01 -6.80
N THR A 82 5.72 -8.66 -6.33
CA THR A 82 5.51 -9.05 -4.91
C THR A 82 6.66 -9.83 -4.28
N LYS A 83 7.62 -10.33 -5.06
CA LYS A 83 8.90 -10.81 -4.53
C LYS A 83 9.76 -9.70 -3.92
N ALA A 84 9.67 -8.43 -4.31
CA ALA A 84 10.52 -7.34 -3.82
C ALA A 84 10.30 -7.04 -2.32
N ILE A 85 9.05 -7.08 -1.86
CA ILE A 85 8.72 -6.98 -0.42
C ILE A 85 9.24 -8.22 0.31
N ALA A 86 9.10 -9.42 -0.28
CA ALA A 86 9.69 -10.64 0.28
C ALA A 86 11.24 -10.62 0.28
N TRP A 87 11.88 -10.00 -0.72
CA TRP A 87 13.33 -9.82 -0.83
C TRP A 87 13.85 -8.88 0.26
N LEU A 88 13.12 -7.80 0.57
CA LEU A 88 13.42 -6.96 1.73
C LEU A 88 13.32 -7.74 3.04
N HIS A 89 12.45 -8.75 3.12
CA HIS A 89 12.31 -9.61 4.29
C HIS A 89 13.38 -10.72 4.38
N PHE A 90 13.88 -11.23 3.25
CA PHE A 90 14.89 -12.29 3.24
C PHE A 90 16.35 -11.80 3.42
N GLY A 91 16.59 -10.49 3.39
CA GLY A 91 17.94 -9.92 3.37
C GLY A 91 18.43 -9.25 4.66
N ARG A 92 17.66 -9.21 5.76
CA ARG A 92 18.06 -8.47 6.96
C ARG A 92 17.87 -9.27 8.25
N ARG A 93 18.93 -9.97 8.65
CA ARG A 93 19.26 -10.15 10.06
C ARG A 93 19.64 -8.76 10.59
N TRP A 94 18.84 -8.21 11.49
CA TRP A 94 19.30 -7.10 12.31
C TRP A 94 20.20 -7.69 13.40
N VAL A 95 21.50 -7.77 13.11
CA VAL A 95 22.73 -7.48 13.91
C VAL A 95 23.90 -7.92 13.03
#